data_AF-S3HPJ9-F1
#
_entry.id   AF-S3HPJ9-F1
#
_cell.length_a   1.000
_cell.length_b   1.000
_cell.length_c   1.000
_cell.angle_alpha   90.00
_cell.angle_beta   90.00
_cell.angle_gamma   90.00
#
_symmetry.space_group_name_H-M   'P 1'
#
loop_
_entity.id
_entity.type
_entity.pdbx_description
1 polymer ?
#
loop_
_entity_poly.entity_id
_entity_poly.type
_entity_poly.pdbx_seq_one_letter_code
_entity_poly.pdbx_strand_id
1 'polypeptide(L)'
;MTDHTDAILLPENIAAGQYLHVFADGCYEPVSGEGGWAFVVYRDDAEVASGSGGVKDTANNTTELIALLEAVTWINSNATGEAAVVWSDSAYAVRGCNQWRHIWKNNSWKKISANAKIRSRTIANPDLWKAIDGQLSRNRLLTIAWCKGHSGLAGNEHADELAERGRRSLRGKGIR
;
A
#
# COMPACT_ATOMS: atom_id res chain seq x y z
N MET A 1 20.33 27.56 -4.54
CA MET A 1 19.60 27.71 -3.27
C MET A 1 18.13 27.90 -3.60
N THR A 2 17.48 26.79 -3.93
CA THR A 2 16.03 26.67 -4.14
C THR A 2 15.74 25.20 -3.90
N ASP A 3 15.60 24.87 -2.62
CA ASP A 3 15.11 23.58 -2.15
C ASP A 3 13.63 23.53 -2.48
N HIS A 4 13.31 23.00 -3.65
CA HIS A 4 11.95 22.60 -4.00
C HIS A 4 11.77 21.19 -3.47
N THR A 5 11.67 21.07 -2.16
CA THR A 5 10.99 19.94 -1.55
C THR A 5 9.56 20.05 -2.06
N ASP A 6 9.22 19.26 -3.08
CA ASP A 6 7.85 19.06 -3.54
C ASP A 6 7.04 18.68 -2.31
N ALA A 7 6.36 19.68 -1.74
CA ALA A 7 5.68 19.56 -0.48
C ALA A 7 4.63 18.47 -0.67
N ILE A 8 4.93 17.31 -0.10
CA ILE A 8 3.97 16.28 0.22
C ILE A 8 2.77 17.01 0.83
N LEU A 9 1.65 17.06 0.10
CA LEU A 9 0.43 17.69 0.59
C LEU A 9 -0.11 16.82 1.71
N LEU A 10 0.39 17.07 2.92
CA LEU A 10 -0.10 16.46 4.13
C LEU A 10 -1.57 16.85 4.27
N PRO A 11 -2.46 15.90 4.60
CA PRO A 11 -3.84 16.23 4.92
C PRO A 11 -3.86 17.30 6.02
N GLU A 12 -4.68 18.34 5.87
CA GLU A 12 -4.78 19.50 6.77
C GLU A 12 -5.07 19.13 8.25
N ASN A 13 -5.45 17.88 8.52
CA ASN A 13 -5.76 17.35 9.85
C ASN A 13 -4.57 16.68 10.58
N ILE A 14 -3.37 16.66 10.00
CA ILE A 14 -2.20 16.19 10.73
C ILE A 14 -1.67 17.36 11.56
N ALA A 15 -2.19 17.45 12.79
CA ALA A 15 -1.67 18.36 13.81
C ALA A 15 -0.14 18.19 13.93
N ALA A 16 0.55 19.25 14.37
CA ALA A 16 2.00 19.35 14.55
C ALA A 16 2.60 18.39 15.61
N GLY A 17 2.20 17.11 15.59
CA GLY A 17 2.78 16.01 16.33
C GLY A 17 3.66 15.15 15.45
N GLN A 18 4.51 14.33 16.07
CA GLN A 18 5.28 13.30 15.36
C GLN A 18 4.32 12.25 14.80
N TYR A 19 4.41 11.99 13.49
CA TYR A 19 3.69 10.91 12.83
C TYR A 19 4.67 10.09 12.00
N LEU A 20 4.34 8.81 11.82
CA LEU A 20 5.16 7.90 11.02
C LEU A 20 4.91 8.15 9.53
N HIS A 21 6.00 8.23 8.75
CA HIS A 21 5.94 8.14 7.30
C HIS A 21 6.15 6.68 6.90
N VAL A 22 5.14 6.06 6.32
CA VAL A 22 5.23 4.67 5.86
C VAL A 22 5.09 4.65 4.35
N PHE A 23 6.10 4.17 3.63
CA PHE A 23 6.03 4.00 2.18
C PHE A 23 5.73 2.54 1.88
N ALA A 24 4.76 2.27 1.00
CA ALA A 24 4.35 0.93 0.63
C ALA A 24 4.24 0.81 -0.89
N ASP A 25 4.93 -0.19 -1.44
CA ASP A 25 5.06 -0.38 -2.89
C ASP A 25 5.07 -1.87 -3.26
N GLY A 26 4.63 -2.19 -4.48
CA GLY A 26 4.62 -3.54 -5.03
C GLY A 26 5.15 -3.60 -6.46
N CYS A 27 6.00 -4.59 -6.73
CA CYS A 27 6.47 -4.87 -8.09
C CYS A 27 5.84 -6.15 -8.67
N TYR A 28 5.77 -6.25 -10.00
CA TYR A 28 5.22 -7.42 -10.69
C TYR A 28 5.97 -7.70 -12.00
N GLU A 29 6.35 -8.96 -12.24
CA GLU A 29 6.94 -9.42 -13.50
C GLU A 29 5.93 -10.28 -14.29
N PRO A 30 5.37 -9.78 -15.39
CA PRO A 30 4.31 -10.48 -16.12
C PRO A 30 4.68 -11.84 -16.72
N VAL A 31 5.96 -12.07 -17.02
CA VAL A 31 6.42 -13.30 -17.67
C VAL A 31 6.49 -14.46 -16.68
N SER A 32 6.98 -14.21 -15.46
CA SER A 32 7.07 -15.22 -14.41
C SER A 32 5.80 -15.32 -13.57
N GLY A 33 4.95 -14.28 -13.58
CA GLY A 33 3.81 -14.16 -12.67
C GLY A 33 4.24 -13.92 -11.22
N GLU A 34 5.53 -13.63 -10.99
CA GLU A 34 6.09 -13.32 -9.68
C GLU A 34 5.96 -11.83 -9.40
N GLY A 35 5.64 -11.50 -8.16
CA GLY A 35 5.66 -10.13 -7.67
C GLY A 35 6.30 -10.04 -6.29
N GLY A 36 6.54 -8.82 -5.86
CA GLY A 36 7.06 -8.53 -4.54
C GLY A 36 6.32 -7.35 -3.93
N TRP A 37 6.30 -7.30 -2.61
CA TRP A 37 5.73 -6.21 -1.85
C TRP A 37 6.74 -5.74 -0.83
N ALA A 38 6.66 -4.48 -0.43
CA ALA A 38 7.42 -3.95 0.67
C ALA A 38 6.74 -2.78 1.36
N PHE A 39 7.17 -2.52 2.59
CA PHE A 39 6.96 -1.24 3.25
C PHE A 39 8.21 -0.79 4.00
N VAL A 40 8.36 0.52 4.17
CA VAL A 40 9.41 1.15 4.97
C VAL A 40 8.79 2.21 5.87
N VAL A 41 9.20 2.25 7.13
CA VAL A 41 8.69 3.14 8.17
C VAL A 41 9.80 4.10 8.58
N TYR A 42 9.50 5.39 8.52
CA TYR A 42 10.37 6.46 8.96
C TYR A 42 9.75 7.22 10.14
N ARG A 43 10.61 7.59 11.09
CA ARG A 43 10.33 8.55 12.16
C ARG A 43 11.47 9.56 12.18
N ASP A 44 11.14 10.85 12.11
CA ASP A 44 12.13 11.93 12.10
C ASP A 44 13.26 11.67 11.07
N ASP A 45 12.87 11.31 9.84
CA ASP A 45 13.75 10.94 8.71
C ASP A 45 14.67 9.71 8.89
N ALA A 46 14.58 9.01 10.04
CA ALA A 46 15.30 7.76 10.27
C ALA A 46 14.40 6.55 9.96
N GLU A 47 14.92 5.58 9.20
CA GLU A 47 14.26 4.28 9.03
C GLU A 47 14.22 3.55 10.38
N VAL A 48 13.02 3.19 10.84
CA VAL A 48 12.80 2.47 12.10
C VAL A 48 12.32 1.05 11.91
N ALA A 49 11.74 0.74 10.74
CA ALA A 49 11.33 -0.61 10.38
C ALA A 49 11.13 -0.73 8.86
N SER A 50 11.26 -1.95 8.35
CA SER A 50 10.87 -2.31 6.99
C SER A 50 10.43 -3.77 6.93
N GLY A 51 9.64 -4.10 5.92
CA GLY A 51 9.18 -5.46 5.63
C GLY A 51 9.09 -5.68 4.14
N SER A 52 9.40 -6.90 3.67
CA SER A 52 9.24 -7.26 2.26
C SER A 52 9.02 -8.76 2.07
N GLY A 53 8.45 -9.12 0.93
CA GLY A 53 8.21 -10.51 0.58
C GLY A 53 7.89 -10.72 -0.90
N GLY A 54 7.99 -11.97 -1.34
CA GLY A 54 7.63 -12.38 -2.69
C GLY A 54 6.28 -13.10 -2.73
N VAL A 55 5.55 -12.94 -3.84
CA VAL A 55 4.25 -13.56 -4.11
C VAL A 55 4.29 -14.20 -5.49
N LYS A 56 3.88 -15.46 -5.60
CA LYS A 56 3.73 -16.18 -6.87
C LYS A 56 2.30 -16.09 -7.38
N ASP A 57 2.10 -16.35 -8.67
CA ASP A 57 0.80 -16.45 -9.32
C ASP A 57 -0.08 -15.21 -9.05
N THR A 58 0.56 -14.05 -9.03
CA THR A 58 -0.08 -12.78 -8.68
C THR A 58 -0.45 -11.97 -9.93
N ALA A 59 -1.11 -10.84 -9.72
CA ALA A 59 -1.43 -9.89 -10.78
C ALA A 59 -0.88 -8.51 -10.42
N ASN A 60 -0.75 -7.64 -11.43
CA ASN A 60 -0.07 -6.35 -11.31
C ASN A 60 -0.46 -5.54 -10.05
N ASN A 61 -1.75 -5.33 -9.81
CA ASN A 61 -2.20 -4.49 -8.68
C ASN A 61 -2.29 -5.25 -7.35
N THR A 62 -2.06 -6.55 -7.33
CA THR A 62 -2.25 -7.35 -6.11
C THR A 62 -1.11 -7.10 -5.12
N THR A 63 0.12 -6.95 -5.60
CA THR A 63 1.31 -6.70 -4.76
C THR A 63 1.24 -5.36 -4.05
N GLU A 64 0.76 -4.32 -4.72
CA GLU A 64 0.48 -3.00 -4.14
C GLU A 64 -0.48 -3.09 -2.94
N LEU A 65 -1.56 -3.87 -3.11
CA LEU A 65 -2.54 -4.05 -2.04
C LEU A 65 -1.98 -4.90 -0.88
N ILE A 66 -1.10 -5.85 -1.17
CA ILE A 66 -0.40 -6.62 -0.13
C ILE A 66 0.55 -5.70 0.64
N ALA A 67 1.35 -4.89 -0.06
CA ALA A 67 2.24 -3.91 0.55
C ALA A 67 1.50 -2.98 1.52
N LEU A 68 0.36 -2.44 1.07
CA LEU A 68 -0.49 -1.59 1.89
C LEU A 68 -1.08 -2.35 3.09
N LEU A 69 -1.54 -3.58 2.90
CA LEU A 69 -2.07 -4.39 4.00
C LEU A 69 -0.99 -4.69 5.05
N GLU A 70 0.21 -5.06 4.63
CA GLU A 70 1.33 -5.37 5.51
C GLU A 70 1.79 -4.14 6.28
N ALA A 71 1.89 -2.98 5.61
CA ALA A 71 2.19 -1.70 6.24
C ALA A 71 1.18 -1.36 7.35
N VAL A 72 -0.13 -1.38 7.03
CA VAL A 72 -1.20 -1.06 8.00
C VAL A 72 -1.23 -2.08 9.14
N THR A 73 -1.01 -3.36 8.84
CA THR A 73 -0.94 -4.41 9.87
C THR A 73 0.22 -4.18 10.82
N TRP A 74 1.41 -3.83 10.29
CA TRP A 74 2.56 -3.50 11.11
C TRP A 74 2.28 -2.31 12.02
N ILE A 75 1.70 -1.22 11.49
CA ILE A 75 1.37 -0.03 12.29
C ILE A 75 0.41 -0.38 13.43
N ASN A 76 -0.65 -1.14 13.14
CA ASN A 76 -1.63 -1.57 14.14
C ASN A 76 -1.06 -2.51 15.21
N SER A 77 0.09 -3.15 14.96
CA SER A 77 0.75 -4.03 15.93
C SER A 77 1.88 -3.35 16.70
N ASN A 78 2.58 -2.39 16.10
CA ASN A 78 3.83 -1.85 16.64
C ASN A 78 3.77 -0.37 17.02
N ALA A 79 2.81 0.39 16.47
CA ALA A 79 2.68 1.83 16.66
C ALA A 79 1.24 2.23 17.04
N THR A 80 0.60 1.41 17.88
CA THR A 80 -0.77 1.64 18.36
C THR A 80 -0.87 2.99 19.08
N GLY A 81 -1.80 3.84 18.63
CA GLY A 81 -2.02 5.17 19.21
C GLY A 81 -1.18 6.28 18.58
N GLU A 82 -0.29 5.95 17.65
CA GLU A 82 0.44 6.94 16.85
C GLU A 82 -0.30 7.28 15.55
N ALA A 83 -0.16 8.53 15.10
CA ALA A 83 -0.58 8.92 13.77
C ALA A 83 0.43 8.43 12.73
N ALA A 84 -0.06 7.98 11.57
CA ALA A 84 0.79 7.54 10.48
C ALA A 84 0.18 7.89 9.12
N VAL A 85 1.04 8.23 8.17
CA VAL A 85 0.67 8.38 6.77
C VAL A 85 1.32 7.26 5.98
N VAL A 86 0.48 6.45 5.31
CA VAL A 86 0.92 5.44 4.37
C VAL A 86 0.89 6.04 2.97
N TRP A 87 2.07 6.19 2.37
CA TRP A 87 2.33 6.65 1.03
C TRP A 87 2.37 5.46 0.08
N SER A 88 1.70 5.59 -1.06
CA SER A 88 1.78 4.64 -2.17
C SER A 88 1.60 5.42 -3.47
N ASP A 89 2.34 5.04 -4.51
CA ASP A 89 2.21 5.63 -5.84
C ASP A 89 1.05 5.01 -6.65
N SER A 90 0.52 3.88 -6.17
CA SER A 90 -0.62 3.18 -6.73
C SER A 90 -1.91 3.97 -6.51
N ALA A 91 -2.29 4.76 -7.51
CA ALA A 91 -3.58 5.44 -7.54
C ALA A 91 -4.77 4.47 -7.36
N TYR A 92 -4.61 3.20 -7.75
CA TYR A 92 -5.59 2.14 -7.50
C TYR A 92 -5.72 1.82 -6.01
N ALA A 93 -4.61 1.61 -5.30
CA ALA A 93 -4.60 1.34 -3.87
C ALA A 93 -5.14 2.54 -3.08
N VAL A 94 -4.66 3.75 -3.36
CA VAL A 94 -5.06 4.98 -2.66
C VAL A 94 -6.55 5.27 -2.85
N ARG A 95 -7.06 5.29 -4.10
CA ARG A 95 -8.50 5.51 -4.36
C ARG A 95 -9.36 4.38 -3.80
N GLY A 96 -8.88 3.14 -3.87
CA GLY A 96 -9.59 2.01 -3.31
C GLY A 96 -9.73 2.11 -1.79
N CYS A 97 -8.69 2.54 -1.08
CA CYS A 97 -8.72 2.77 0.37
C CYS A 97 -9.61 3.96 0.76
N ASN A 98 -9.54 5.06 0.03
CA ASN A 98 -10.21 6.30 0.43
C ASN A 98 -11.65 6.43 -0.09
N GLN A 99 -12.02 5.69 -1.14
CA GLN A 99 -13.32 5.85 -1.80
C GLN A 99 -14.01 4.50 -2.02
N TRP A 100 -13.38 3.59 -2.76
CA TRP A 100 -14.12 2.44 -3.29
C TRP A 100 -14.46 1.39 -2.25
N ARG A 101 -13.59 1.13 -1.26
CA ARG A 101 -13.85 0.13 -0.22
C ARG A 101 -15.14 0.43 0.55
N HIS A 102 -15.45 1.70 0.79
CA HIS A 102 -16.67 2.11 1.51
C HIS A 102 -17.91 1.75 0.70
N ILE A 103 -17.87 2.02 -0.60
CA ILE A 103 -18.96 1.69 -1.54
C ILE A 103 -19.11 0.17 -1.66
N TRP A 104 -18.00 -0.55 -1.83
CA TRP A 104 -17.99 -2.00 -1.98
C TRP A 104 -18.47 -2.70 -0.72
N LYS A 105 -18.04 -2.27 0.46
CA LYS A 105 -18.51 -2.79 1.74
C LYS A 105 -20.03 -2.70 1.88
N ASN A 106 -20.60 -1.54 1.53
CA ASN A 106 -22.06 -1.33 1.53
C ASN A 106 -22.80 -2.18 0.50
N ASN A 107 -22.12 -2.62 -0.57
CA ASN A 107 -22.67 -3.47 -1.64
C ASN A 107 -22.17 -4.93 -1.55
N SER A 108 -21.89 -5.43 -0.34
CA SER A 108 -21.44 -6.82 -0.08
C SER A 108 -20.25 -7.24 -0.94
N TRP A 109 -19.28 -6.34 -1.12
CA TRP A 109 -18.05 -6.54 -1.90
C TRP A 109 -18.30 -6.88 -3.37
N LYS A 110 -19.25 -6.17 -3.99
CA LYS A 110 -19.54 -6.24 -5.43
C LYS A 110 -19.38 -4.87 -6.09
N LYS A 111 -18.92 -4.85 -7.35
CA LYS A 111 -18.92 -3.64 -8.17
C LYS A 111 -20.34 -3.13 -8.37
N ILE A 112 -20.50 -1.81 -8.33
CA ILE A 112 -21.72 -1.14 -8.77
C ILE A 112 -21.60 -0.98 -10.29
N SER A 113 -22.58 -1.49 -11.04
CA SER A 113 -22.68 -1.31 -12.49
C SER A 113 -23.94 -0.51 -12.78
N ALA A 114 -23.81 0.59 -13.52
CA ALA A 114 -24.95 1.34 -14.03
C ALA A 114 -25.74 0.53 -15.08
N ASN A 115 -25.10 -0.43 -15.74
CA ASN A 115 -25.74 -1.33 -16.68
C ASN A 115 -26.13 -2.64 -15.96
N ALA A 116 -27.44 -2.79 -15.70
CA ALA A 116 -28.02 -3.96 -15.07
C ALA A 116 -27.82 -5.28 -15.87
N LYS A 117 -27.43 -5.19 -17.15
CA LYS A 117 -27.14 -6.36 -18.01
C LYS A 117 -25.72 -6.92 -17.80
N ILE A 118 -24.84 -6.23 -17.09
CA ILE A 118 -23.51 -6.76 -16.78
C ILE A 118 -23.64 -7.83 -15.68
N ARG A 119 -23.49 -9.10 -16.06
CA ARG A 119 -23.57 -10.24 -15.14
C ARG A 119 -22.42 -10.31 -14.14
N SER A 120 -21.20 -9.89 -14.53
CA SER A 120 -20.04 -9.94 -13.65
C SER A 120 -19.87 -8.64 -12.88
N ARG A 121 -20.21 -8.66 -11.60
CA ARG A 121 -19.98 -7.57 -10.64
C ARG A 121 -18.81 -7.87 -9.69
N THR A 122 -17.89 -8.72 -10.13
CA THR A 122 -16.77 -9.20 -9.30
C THR A 122 -15.73 -8.10 -9.12
N ILE A 123 -15.29 -7.90 -7.88
CA ILE A 123 -14.13 -7.05 -7.54
C ILE A 123 -12.90 -7.95 -7.58
N ALA A 124 -11.78 -7.46 -8.12
CA ALA A 124 -10.51 -8.16 -8.02
C ALA A 124 -10.01 -8.12 -6.56
N ASN A 125 -9.46 -9.24 -6.07
CA ASN A 125 -8.92 -9.35 -4.71
C ASN A 125 -9.90 -8.94 -3.60
N PRO A 126 -11.16 -9.46 -3.58
CA PRO A 126 -12.16 -9.01 -2.63
C PRO A 126 -11.78 -9.33 -1.17
N ASP A 127 -11.07 -10.44 -0.95
CA ASP A 127 -10.63 -10.82 0.40
C ASP A 127 -9.49 -9.94 0.91
N LEU A 128 -8.60 -9.49 0.02
CA LEU A 128 -7.56 -8.53 0.36
C LEU A 128 -8.17 -7.17 0.72
N TRP A 129 -9.16 -6.71 -0.04
CA TRP A 129 -9.90 -5.50 0.27
C TRP A 129 -10.66 -5.56 1.60
N LYS A 130 -11.26 -6.72 1.94
CA LYS A 130 -11.86 -6.94 3.27
C LYS A 130 -10.83 -6.84 4.39
N ALA A 131 -9.66 -7.44 4.20
CA ALA A 131 -8.58 -7.39 5.18
C ALA A 131 -8.08 -5.94 5.38
N ILE A 132 -7.83 -5.21 4.30
CA ILE A 132 -7.45 -3.79 4.32
C ILE A 132 -8.52 -2.96 5.05
N ASP A 133 -9.80 -3.13 4.70
CA ASP A 133 -10.89 -2.42 5.36
C ASP A 133 -10.96 -2.71 6.87
N GLY A 134 -10.75 -3.96 7.28
CA GLY A 134 -10.71 -4.34 8.68
C GLY A 134 -9.54 -3.72 9.44
N GLN A 135 -8.38 -3.56 8.79
CA GLN A 135 -7.20 -2.93 9.37
C GLN A 135 -7.30 -1.40 9.42
N LEU A 136 -7.90 -0.77 8.40
CA LEU A 136 -8.11 0.69 8.40
C LEU A 136 -9.26 1.11 9.31
N SER A 137 -10.34 0.31 9.40
CA SER A 137 -11.51 0.68 10.21
C SER A 137 -11.23 0.67 11.71
N ARG A 138 -10.22 -0.09 12.17
CA ARG A 138 -9.84 -0.16 13.59
C ARG A 138 -8.90 0.97 14.03
N ASN A 139 -8.25 1.67 13.10
CA ASN A 139 -7.28 2.71 13.41
C ASN A 139 -7.59 4.00 12.64
N ARG A 140 -8.21 4.95 13.34
CA ARG A 140 -8.61 6.25 12.77
C ARG A 140 -7.46 7.24 12.61
N LEU A 141 -6.27 6.92 13.14
CA LEU A 141 -5.08 7.76 13.07
C LEU A 141 -4.26 7.54 11.78
N LEU A 142 -4.70 6.60 10.94
CA LEU A 142 -4.06 6.29 9.66
C LEU A 142 -4.62 7.14 8.54
N THR A 143 -3.72 7.72 7.75
CA THR A 143 -4.06 8.34 6.48
C THR A 143 -3.38 7.59 5.33
N ILE A 144 -4.14 7.28 4.27
CA ILE A 144 -3.59 6.74 3.03
C ILE A 144 -3.47 7.89 2.03
N ALA A 145 -2.25 8.16 1.57
CA ALA A 145 -1.95 9.28 0.70
C ALA A 145 -1.21 8.82 -0.56
N TRP A 146 -1.43 9.57 -1.64
CA TRP A 146 -0.74 9.31 -2.91
C TRP A 146 0.57 10.06 -2.93
N CYS A 147 1.65 9.37 -3.29
CA CYS A 147 2.92 9.96 -3.68
C CYS A 147 3.15 9.75 -5.18
N LYS A 148 4.02 10.55 -5.78
CA LYS A 148 4.40 10.34 -7.17
C LYS A 148 5.47 9.25 -7.23
N GLY A 149 5.25 8.23 -8.06
CA GLY A 149 6.25 7.20 -8.34
C GLY A 149 7.44 7.78 -9.11
N HIS A 150 8.63 7.23 -8.86
CA HIS A 150 9.90 7.59 -9.53
C HIS A 150 10.19 9.10 -9.59
N SER A 151 9.82 9.84 -8.54
CA SER A 151 10.00 11.29 -8.46
C SER A 151 11.12 11.74 -7.52
N GLY A 152 12.02 10.85 -7.10
CA GLY A 152 13.08 11.19 -6.14
C GLY A 152 12.65 11.13 -4.67
N LEU A 153 11.48 10.54 -4.37
CA LEU A 153 11.08 10.29 -2.98
C LEU A 153 11.83 9.07 -2.45
N ALA A 154 12.91 9.33 -1.70
CA ALA A 154 13.80 8.29 -1.18
C ALA A 154 13.07 7.15 -0.45
N GLY A 155 11.99 7.46 0.27
CA GLY A 155 11.17 6.45 0.94
C GLY A 155 10.43 5.50 -0.03
N ASN A 156 9.89 6.02 -1.14
CA ASN A 156 9.23 5.19 -2.16
C ASN A 156 10.28 4.36 -2.89
N GLU A 157 11.37 4.98 -3.34
CA GLU A 157 12.45 4.28 -4.05
C GLU A 157 13.03 3.14 -3.21
N HIS A 158 13.18 3.34 -1.90
CA HIS A 158 13.56 2.27 -0.99
C HIS A 158 12.52 1.13 -0.97
N ALA A 159 11.22 1.47 -0.89
CA ALA A 159 10.15 0.47 -0.94
C ALA A 159 10.16 -0.32 -2.27
N ASP A 160 10.32 0.33 -3.42
CA ASP A 160 10.46 -0.34 -4.73
C ASP A 160 11.62 -1.34 -4.72
N GLU A 161 12.79 -0.91 -4.21
CA GLU A 161 13.99 -1.75 -4.13
C GLU A 161 13.78 -2.96 -3.22
N LEU A 162 13.09 -2.78 -2.09
CA LEU A 162 12.71 -3.88 -1.20
C LEU A 162 11.70 -4.82 -1.85
N ALA A 163 10.72 -4.29 -2.59
CA ALA A 163 9.73 -5.10 -3.27
C ALA A 163 10.40 -5.98 -4.33
N GLU A 164 11.34 -5.43 -5.12
CA GLU A 164 12.11 -6.20 -6.10
C GLU A 164 13.01 -7.26 -5.43
N ARG A 165 13.63 -6.93 -4.29
CA ARG A 165 14.35 -7.93 -3.47
C ARG A 165 13.42 -9.04 -3.00
N GLY A 166 12.24 -8.69 -2.50
CA GLY A 166 11.20 -9.62 -2.07
C GLY A 166 10.79 -10.57 -3.19
N ARG A 167 10.52 -10.05 -4.39
CA ARG A 167 10.22 -10.85 -5.59
C ARG A 167 11.36 -11.81 -5.93
N ARG A 168 12.60 -11.32 -6.02
CA ARG A 168 13.78 -12.14 -6.36
C ARG A 168 14.05 -13.26 -5.36
N SER A 169 13.66 -13.11 -4.10
CA SER A 169 13.81 -14.14 -3.07
C SER A 169 13.09 -15.45 -3.42
N LEU A 170 12.06 -15.40 -4.30
CA LEU A 170 11.34 -16.58 -4.79
C LEU A 170 12.22 -17.48 -5.65
N ARG A 171 13.15 -16.89 -6.41
CA ARG A 171 14.07 -17.59 -7.31
C ARG A 171 15.22 -18.28 -6.58
N GLY A 172 15.58 -17.79 -5.40
CA GLY A 172 16.63 -18.38 -4.55
C GLY A 172 16.24 -19.65 -3.81
N LYS A 173 14.95 -20.06 -3.84
CA LYS A 173 14.44 -21.26 -3.15
C LYS A 173 14.35 -22.50 -4.05
N GLY A 174 14.81 -22.44 -5.30
CA GLY A 174 14.77 -23.55 -6.24
C GLY A 174 16.15 -23.89 -6.80
N ILE A 175 17.01 -24.51 -6.00
CA ILE A 175 17.99 -25.55 -6.37
C ILE A 175 18.36 -26.25 -5.05
N ARG A 176 17.81 -27.45 -4.84
CA ARG A 176 18.41 -28.56 -4.11
C ARG A 176 17.84 -29.85 -4.67
#